data_AF-A0A9P4GVT6-F1
#
_entry.id   AF-A0A9P4GVT6-F1
#
_cell.length_a   1.000
_cell.length_b   1.000
_cell.length_c   1.000
_cell.angle_alpha   90.00
_cell.angle_beta   90.00
_cell.angle_gamma   90.00
#
_symmetry.space_group_name_H-M   'P 1'
#
loop_
_entity.id
_entity.type
_entity.pdbx_description
1 polymer ?
#
loop_
_entity_poly.entity_id
_entity_poly.type
_entity_poly.pdbx_seq_one_letter_code
_entity_poly.pdbx_strand_id
1 'polypeptide(L)'
;MFSKALLTTVLISAVSAHQNWHQLWINDVTPGYQTGIRMPPSNSPVTDVTSNDIVCNVKNPNAGAVATVAAKEGDKIKVQWDQSGHPGPITHFLFGPVDDAATATGVGAGWIKIDELDNVGGKWANEIMGANNMTHEFKLPTGLASGEYLLRSEMLALHGAQTLGGGQFYMGCAQLKITGTGSKGGCTPTISLPGAYKASDPNIFIPNVYNGFDASKYTAPGGPVAVCGGAGGAAPSVPSASAAPAPGNSTVPIETPASSIVAPISTAAPTEAAPAESEAPVESSSVIVAKTSSVASVLPTLAPYPTNNATVPVTKPVRTTLATHVRPRPTYVGGAVTSEGAATPTGGSGAVKLYYQCGGNNWKGATTCVTGAKCVKQNEFYSQCL
;
A
#
# COMPACT_ATOMS: atom_id res chain seq x y z
N MET A 1 22.09 -53.26 13.04
CA MET A 1 21.21 -52.59 12.08
C MET A 1 21.23 -51.09 12.40
N PHE A 2 22.00 -50.30 11.66
CA PHE A 2 22.12 -48.87 11.90
C PHE A 2 20.92 -48.15 11.27
N SER A 3 19.99 -47.70 12.10
CA SER A 3 18.84 -46.91 11.66
C SER A 3 19.32 -45.49 11.36
N LYS A 4 19.41 -45.14 10.07
CA LYS A 4 19.71 -43.78 9.61
C LYS A 4 18.46 -42.92 9.83
N ALA A 5 18.42 -42.19 10.92
CA ALA A 5 17.42 -41.14 11.12
C ALA A 5 17.73 -39.98 10.14
N LEU A 6 16.89 -39.82 9.12
CA LEU A 6 16.93 -38.68 8.22
C LEU A 6 16.32 -37.49 8.97
N LEU A 7 17.15 -36.54 9.41
CA LEU A 7 16.68 -35.29 10.01
C LEU A 7 16.25 -34.35 8.87
N THR A 8 14.96 -34.35 8.55
CA THR A 8 14.39 -33.41 7.57
C THR A 8 14.19 -32.05 8.25
N THR A 9 15.13 -31.13 8.08
CA THR A 9 15.01 -29.75 8.57
C THR A 9 13.94 -29.02 7.75
N VAL A 10 12.72 -28.94 8.27
CA VAL A 10 11.67 -28.08 7.70
C VAL A 10 11.99 -26.65 8.08
N LEU A 11 12.59 -25.90 7.15
CA LEU A 11 12.66 -24.44 7.23
C LEU A 11 11.24 -23.91 7.04
N ILE A 12 10.60 -23.50 8.14
CA ILE A 12 9.35 -22.77 8.08
C ILE A 12 9.70 -21.37 7.57
N SER A 13 9.45 -21.11 6.29
CA SER A 13 9.51 -19.77 5.74
C SER A 13 8.41 -18.95 6.41
N ALA A 14 8.77 -18.05 7.32
CA ALA A 14 7.86 -17.04 7.82
C ALA A 14 7.50 -16.12 6.64
N VAL A 15 6.32 -16.32 6.05
CA VAL A 15 5.81 -15.43 5.00
C VAL A 15 5.34 -14.16 5.67
N SER A 16 6.17 -13.11 5.66
CA SER A 16 5.69 -11.75 5.95
C SER A 16 4.74 -11.36 4.83
N ALA A 17 3.53 -10.94 5.19
CA ALA A 17 2.55 -10.45 4.23
C ALA A 17 2.45 -8.91 4.27
N HIS A 18 2.75 -8.31 5.42
CA HIS A 18 2.81 -6.85 5.60
C HIS A 18 4.09 -6.29 4.98
N GLN A 19 3.98 -5.16 4.28
CA GLN A 19 5.03 -4.69 3.38
C GLN A 19 5.22 -3.17 3.42
N ASN A 20 6.47 -2.76 3.22
CA ASN A 20 6.85 -1.39 2.94
C ASN A 20 7.55 -1.28 1.59
N TRP A 21 7.39 -0.13 0.94
CA TRP A 21 8.28 0.31 -0.12
C TRP A 21 9.57 0.79 0.51
N HIS A 22 10.70 0.19 0.16
CA HIS A 22 11.96 0.47 0.86
C HIS A 22 13.10 0.88 -0.06
N GLN A 23 12.96 0.76 -1.39
CA GLN A 23 14.03 1.18 -2.29
C GLN A 23 13.51 1.64 -3.66
N LEU A 24 14.23 2.59 -4.26
CA LEU A 24 13.97 3.07 -5.61
C LEU A 24 15.26 3.20 -6.43
N TRP A 25 15.11 3.16 -7.76
CA TRP A 25 16.15 3.44 -8.73
C TRP A 25 15.64 4.42 -9.79
N ILE A 26 16.53 5.31 -10.24
CA ILE A 26 16.35 6.16 -11.41
C ILE A 26 17.37 5.67 -12.45
N ASN A 27 16.90 5.16 -13.60
CA ASN A 27 17.76 4.58 -14.64
C ASN A 27 18.81 3.61 -14.09
N ASP A 28 18.36 2.68 -13.24
CA ASP A 28 19.18 1.64 -12.59
C ASP A 28 20.22 2.17 -11.57
N VAL A 29 20.17 3.46 -11.21
CA VAL A 29 20.96 4.05 -10.11
C VAL A 29 20.08 4.26 -8.89
N THR A 30 20.50 3.77 -7.72
CA THR A 30 19.75 3.91 -6.46
C THR A 30 20.44 4.89 -5.50
N PRO A 31 19.67 5.74 -4.79
CA PRO A 31 20.20 6.52 -3.67
C PRO A 31 20.47 5.64 -2.42
N GLY A 32 20.11 4.36 -2.44
CA GLY A 32 20.30 3.41 -1.35
C GLY A 32 18.99 2.98 -0.68
N TYR A 33 19.08 1.98 0.21
CA TYR A 33 17.96 1.46 0.98
C TYR A 33 17.36 2.54 1.88
N GLN A 34 16.04 2.74 1.79
CA GLN A 34 15.24 3.73 2.51
C GLN A 34 15.66 5.19 2.29
N THR A 35 16.57 5.47 1.36
CA THR A 35 17.01 6.82 1.05
C THR A 35 16.02 7.51 0.12
N GLY A 36 15.63 8.74 0.48
CA GLY A 36 14.71 9.55 -0.32
C GLY A 36 13.25 9.13 -0.24
N ILE A 37 12.92 8.13 0.57
CA ILE A 37 11.57 7.62 0.82
C ILE A 37 11.17 7.97 2.25
N ARG A 38 10.00 8.58 2.43
CA ARG A 38 9.38 8.85 3.72
C ARG A 38 8.84 7.54 4.31
N MET A 39 9.71 6.83 5.03
CA MET A 39 9.37 5.51 5.57
C MET A 39 8.36 5.60 6.73
N PRO A 40 7.29 4.79 6.73
CA PRO A 40 6.43 4.64 7.90
C PRO A 40 7.18 4.00 9.08
N PRO A 41 6.68 4.14 10.33
CA PRO A 41 7.30 3.57 11.52
C PRO A 41 7.09 2.06 11.67
N SER A 42 6.13 1.49 10.93
CA SER A 42 5.85 0.05 10.89
C SER A 42 5.46 -0.36 9.46
N ASN A 43 5.17 -1.64 9.25
CA ASN A 43 4.59 -2.16 8.01
C ASN A 43 3.07 -2.36 8.14
N SER A 44 2.40 -1.68 9.07
CA SER A 44 0.93 -1.76 9.22
C SER A 44 0.25 -1.01 8.07
N PRO A 45 -0.90 -1.49 7.56
CA PRO A 45 -1.63 -0.80 6.51
C PRO A 45 -2.39 0.41 7.04
N VAL A 46 -2.67 1.36 6.15
CA VAL A 46 -3.75 2.33 6.31
C VAL A 46 -5.03 1.71 5.78
N THR A 47 -6.14 1.83 6.51
CA THR A 47 -7.46 1.31 6.10
C THR A 47 -8.52 2.42 5.98
N ASP A 48 -8.36 3.52 6.72
CA ASP A 48 -9.21 4.70 6.61
C ASP A 48 -8.78 5.57 5.42
N VAL A 49 -9.51 5.44 4.31
CA VAL A 49 -9.29 6.20 3.07
C VAL A 49 -9.64 7.69 3.19
N THR A 50 -10.24 8.12 4.31
CA THR A 50 -10.56 9.52 4.58
C THR A 50 -9.49 10.23 5.40
N SER A 51 -8.57 9.48 6.03
CA SER A 51 -7.43 10.02 6.78
C SER A 51 -6.40 10.66 5.84
N ASN A 52 -5.67 11.65 6.33
CA ASN A 52 -4.48 12.17 5.65
C ASN A 52 -3.37 11.11 5.51
N ASP A 53 -3.40 10.04 6.31
CA ASP A 53 -2.42 8.95 6.23
C ASP A 53 -2.50 8.21 4.90
N ILE A 54 -3.62 8.27 4.16
CA ILE A 54 -3.74 7.65 2.83
C ILE A 54 -2.79 8.28 1.80
N VAL A 55 -2.27 9.48 2.07
CA VAL A 55 -1.43 10.24 1.15
C VAL A 55 -0.02 9.64 1.09
N CYS A 56 0.69 9.67 2.22
CA CYS A 56 2.09 9.26 2.32
C CYS A 56 2.36 8.34 3.52
N ASN A 57 1.33 7.64 4.01
CA ASN A 57 1.34 6.85 5.23
C ASN A 57 1.42 7.70 6.51
N VAL A 58 1.28 7.05 7.67
CA VAL A 58 1.36 7.70 8.97
C VAL A 58 2.71 8.38 9.16
N LYS A 59 2.70 9.58 9.74
CA LYS A 59 3.92 10.36 9.96
C LYS A 59 4.88 9.61 10.87
N ASN A 60 6.03 9.23 10.33
CA ASN A 60 7.16 8.80 11.14
C ASN A 60 7.84 10.06 11.72
N PRO A 61 8.10 10.12 13.04
CA PRO A 61 8.76 11.27 13.68
C PRO A 61 10.12 11.63 13.07
N ASN A 62 10.75 10.71 12.32
CA ASN A 62 12.03 10.90 11.63
C ASN A 62 11.93 11.15 10.11
N ALA A 63 10.74 11.14 9.49
CA ALA A 63 10.58 11.03 8.03
C ALA A 63 10.51 12.33 7.21
N GLY A 64 10.65 13.51 7.82
CA GLY A 64 10.50 14.81 7.13
C GLY A 64 11.75 15.35 6.42
N ALA A 65 12.89 14.67 6.52
CA ALA A 65 14.18 15.16 6.02
C ALA A 65 14.89 14.11 5.14
N VAL A 66 14.15 13.46 4.25
CA VAL A 66 14.76 12.53 3.31
C VAL A 66 15.33 13.29 2.11
N ALA A 67 16.36 12.72 1.46
CA ALA A 67 17.01 13.37 0.34
C ALA A 67 16.05 13.49 -0.87
N THR A 68 16.07 14.65 -1.53
CA THR A 68 15.40 14.82 -2.83
C THR A 68 16.27 14.24 -3.94
N VAL A 69 15.74 13.24 -4.65
CA VAL A 69 16.46 12.47 -5.67
C VAL A 69 16.27 13.11 -7.05
N ALA A 70 17.35 13.35 -7.78
CA ALA A 70 17.26 13.92 -9.13
C ALA A 70 16.68 12.90 -10.13
N ALA A 71 15.77 13.35 -10.99
CA ALA A 71 15.21 12.56 -12.07
C ALA A 71 14.85 13.46 -13.27
N LYS A 72 14.54 12.85 -14.41
CA LYS A 72 14.04 13.52 -15.61
C LYS A 72 12.72 12.89 -16.04
N GLU A 73 11.88 13.67 -16.70
CA GLU A 73 10.74 13.09 -17.40
C GLU A 73 11.20 11.99 -18.38
N GLY A 74 10.41 10.93 -18.54
CA GLY A 74 10.80 9.76 -19.33
C GLY A 74 11.80 8.81 -18.68
N ASP A 75 12.43 9.19 -17.56
CA ASP A 75 13.32 8.29 -16.82
C ASP A 75 12.57 7.05 -16.36
N LYS A 76 13.30 5.94 -16.35
CA LYS A 76 12.86 4.69 -15.79
C LYS A 76 12.94 4.75 -14.27
N ILE A 77 11.82 4.47 -13.61
CA ILE A 77 11.73 4.31 -12.17
C ILE A 77 11.51 2.84 -11.87
N LYS A 78 12.31 2.30 -10.96
CA LYS A 78 12.08 0.97 -10.40
C LYS A 78 11.86 1.12 -8.91
N VAL A 79 10.84 0.48 -8.38
CA VAL A 79 10.56 0.41 -6.94
C VAL A 79 10.78 -1.01 -6.44
N GLN A 80 11.18 -1.16 -5.19
CA GLN A 80 11.27 -2.45 -4.52
C GLN A 80 10.53 -2.44 -3.19
N TRP A 81 9.68 -3.43 -3.03
CA TRP A 81 8.86 -3.65 -1.84
C TRP A 81 9.38 -4.82 -1.03
N ASP A 82 8.97 -4.93 0.23
CA ASP A 82 9.17 -6.14 1.01
C ASP A 82 8.46 -7.33 0.38
N GLN A 83 8.91 -8.55 0.71
CA GLN A 83 8.18 -9.76 0.31
C GLN A 83 6.74 -9.71 0.85
N SER A 84 5.77 -9.94 -0.04
CA SER A 84 4.34 -9.90 0.30
C SER A 84 3.58 -11.03 -0.36
N GLY A 85 2.79 -11.74 0.46
CA GLY A 85 1.80 -12.71 -0.01
C GLY A 85 0.42 -12.11 -0.29
N HIS A 86 0.21 -10.81 -0.07
CA HIS A 86 -1.11 -10.21 -0.17
C HIS A 86 -1.50 -9.91 -1.63
N PRO A 87 -2.61 -10.47 -2.14
CA PRO A 87 -3.07 -10.22 -3.50
C PRO A 87 -3.60 -8.80 -3.66
N GLY A 88 -3.26 -8.19 -4.79
CA GLY A 88 -3.83 -6.91 -5.24
C GLY A 88 -2.89 -6.13 -6.16
N PRO A 89 -3.29 -4.92 -6.55
CA PRO A 89 -2.53 -4.10 -7.50
C PRO A 89 -1.36 -3.35 -6.85
N ILE A 90 -0.52 -2.78 -7.71
CA ILE A 90 0.39 -1.68 -7.38
C ILE A 90 0.05 -0.47 -8.27
N THR A 91 0.12 0.73 -7.71
CA THR A 91 -0.20 1.98 -8.40
C THR A 91 0.78 3.08 -7.99
N HIS A 92 1.12 3.95 -8.93
CA HIS A 92 2.05 5.06 -8.70
C HIS A 92 1.42 6.39 -9.06
N PHE A 93 1.68 7.40 -8.22
CA PHE A 93 1.18 8.76 -8.41
C PHE A 93 2.28 9.81 -8.24
N LEU A 94 2.15 10.95 -8.92
CA LEU A 94 2.96 12.14 -8.69
C LEU A 94 2.11 13.28 -8.14
N PHE A 95 2.67 14.05 -7.21
CA PHE A 95 2.13 15.32 -6.74
C PHE A 95 3.16 16.43 -6.92
N GLY A 96 2.79 17.46 -7.67
CA GLY A 96 3.64 18.62 -7.89
C GLY A 96 3.48 19.24 -9.28
N PRO A 97 4.37 20.18 -9.65
CA PRO A 97 5.52 20.61 -8.86
C PRO A 97 5.11 21.37 -7.58
N VAL A 98 5.76 21.05 -6.46
CA VAL A 98 5.62 21.72 -5.15
C VAL A 98 6.77 22.70 -4.94
N ASP A 99 6.61 23.62 -3.97
CA ASP A 99 7.64 24.61 -3.64
C ASP A 99 8.84 23.97 -2.94
N ASP A 100 8.59 23.02 -2.05
CA ASP A 100 9.61 22.24 -1.33
C ASP A 100 9.09 20.84 -1.04
N ALA A 101 9.72 19.82 -1.65
CA ALA A 101 9.33 18.44 -1.44
C ALA A 101 9.71 17.90 -0.06
N ALA A 102 10.57 18.55 0.73
CA ALA A 102 10.85 18.15 2.11
C ALA A 102 9.66 18.45 3.03
N THR A 103 8.97 19.57 2.80
CA THR A 103 7.87 20.03 3.66
C THR A 103 6.47 19.80 3.10
N ALA A 104 6.34 19.52 1.79
CA ALA A 104 5.05 19.24 1.17
C ALA A 104 4.36 18.01 1.81
N THR A 105 3.09 18.17 2.23
CA THR A 105 2.31 17.07 2.81
C THR A 105 1.71 16.15 1.74
N GLY A 106 1.40 16.71 0.56
CA GLY A 106 0.66 16.02 -0.49
C GLY A 106 -0.85 15.91 -0.22
N VAL A 107 -1.36 16.46 0.89
CA VAL A 107 -2.79 16.43 1.21
C VAL A 107 -3.56 17.33 0.25
N GLY A 108 -4.60 16.79 -0.37
CA GLY A 108 -5.52 17.51 -1.25
C GLY A 108 -5.36 17.15 -2.73
N ALA A 109 -5.85 18.06 -3.58
CA ALA A 109 -5.93 17.88 -5.03
C ALA A 109 -4.60 18.10 -5.74
N GLY A 110 -4.38 17.38 -6.85
CA GLY A 110 -3.22 17.56 -7.73
C GLY A 110 -2.39 16.30 -7.94
N TRP A 111 -2.81 15.16 -7.37
CA TRP A 111 -2.19 13.87 -7.67
C TRP A 111 -2.56 13.42 -9.08
N ILE A 112 -1.57 12.96 -9.83
CA ILE A 112 -1.78 12.29 -11.12
C ILE A 112 -1.36 10.84 -10.99
N LYS A 113 -2.19 9.90 -11.46
CA LYS A 113 -1.77 8.50 -11.60
C LYS A 113 -0.81 8.40 -12.77
N ILE A 114 0.33 7.74 -12.61
CA ILE A 114 1.37 7.65 -13.65
C ILE A 114 1.67 6.22 -14.09
N ASP A 115 1.31 5.23 -13.27
CA ASP A 115 1.52 3.82 -13.55
C ASP A 115 0.59 2.96 -12.69
N GLU A 116 0.23 1.80 -13.23
CA GLU A 116 -0.67 0.83 -12.61
C GLU A 116 -0.34 -0.58 -13.11
N LEU A 117 -0.30 -1.54 -12.20
CA LEU A 117 -0.28 -2.96 -12.52
C LEU A 117 -1.32 -3.67 -11.64
N ASP A 118 -2.32 -4.26 -12.29
CA ASP A 118 -3.45 -4.94 -11.67
C ASP A 118 -3.28 -6.47 -11.71
N ASN A 119 -4.24 -7.17 -12.32
CA ASN A 119 -4.20 -8.60 -12.58
C ASN A 119 -3.86 -8.84 -14.05
N VAL A 120 -2.77 -9.58 -14.31
CA VAL A 120 -2.37 -9.97 -15.66
C VAL A 120 -2.26 -11.48 -15.73
N GLY A 121 -3.06 -12.11 -16.59
CA GLY A 121 -3.01 -13.56 -16.79
C GLY A 121 -3.34 -14.36 -15.53
N GLY A 122 -4.23 -13.84 -14.67
CA GLY A 122 -4.63 -14.49 -13.42
C GLY A 122 -3.67 -14.25 -12.25
N LYS A 123 -2.65 -13.41 -12.42
CA LYS A 123 -1.66 -13.07 -11.39
C LYS A 123 -1.81 -11.61 -10.98
N TRP A 124 -1.90 -11.37 -9.69
CA TRP A 124 -1.85 -10.02 -9.12
C TRP A 124 -0.44 -9.45 -9.15
N ALA A 125 -0.33 -8.12 -9.01
CA ALA A 125 0.96 -7.43 -9.00
C ALA A 125 1.94 -8.01 -7.98
N ASN A 126 1.50 -8.35 -6.76
CA ASN A 126 2.37 -8.96 -5.75
C ASN A 126 3.02 -10.27 -6.22
N GLU A 127 2.31 -11.10 -7.00
CA GLU A 127 2.87 -12.34 -7.56
C GLU A 127 3.84 -12.06 -8.70
N ILE A 128 3.48 -11.11 -9.59
CA ILE A 128 4.31 -10.70 -10.73
C ILE A 128 5.63 -10.10 -10.22
N MET A 129 5.54 -9.21 -9.24
CA MET A 129 6.69 -8.60 -8.57
C MET A 129 7.46 -9.63 -7.75
N GLY A 130 6.79 -10.58 -7.08
CA GLY A 130 7.43 -11.65 -6.31
C GLY A 130 8.36 -12.53 -7.14
N ALA A 131 8.05 -12.76 -8.42
CA ALA A 131 8.94 -13.42 -9.36
C ALA A 131 10.17 -12.57 -9.76
N ASN A 132 10.15 -11.28 -9.46
CA ASN A 132 11.16 -10.28 -9.82
C ASN A 132 11.71 -9.56 -8.58
N ASN A 133 11.94 -10.28 -7.47
CA ASN A 133 12.51 -9.75 -6.23
C ASN A 133 11.69 -8.58 -5.63
N MET A 134 10.37 -8.66 -5.74
CA MET A 134 9.41 -7.62 -5.35
C MET A 134 9.68 -6.25 -6.01
N THR A 135 10.18 -6.26 -7.26
CA THR A 135 10.40 -5.05 -8.03
C THR A 135 9.31 -4.81 -9.07
N HIS A 136 9.00 -3.54 -9.30
CA HIS A 136 8.16 -3.06 -10.41
C HIS A 136 8.83 -1.87 -11.08
N GLU A 137 8.83 -1.83 -12.41
CA GLU A 137 9.49 -0.81 -13.21
C GLU A 137 8.48 -0.10 -14.11
N PHE A 138 8.54 1.23 -14.11
CA PHE A 138 7.69 2.11 -14.91
C PHE A 138 8.49 3.33 -15.38
N LYS A 139 7.87 4.22 -16.14
CA LYS A 139 8.51 5.46 -16.62
C LYS A 139 7.81 6.69 -16.06
N LEU A 140 8.59 7.72 -15.74
CA LEU A 140 8.02 9.05 -15.54
C LEU A 140 7.38 9.52 -16.85
N PRO A 141 6.14 10.07 -16.83
CA PRO A 141 5.53 10.64 -18.01
C PRO A 141 6.41 11.70 -18.67
N THR A 142 6.42 11.79 -20.00
CA THR A 142 7.01 12.93 -20.72
C THR A 142 6.06 14.11 -20.71
N GLY A 143 6.58 15.35 -20.77
CA GLY A 143 5.78 16.56 -20.67
C GLY A 143 5.44 16.96 -19.23
N LEU A 144 6.24 16.52 -18.26
CA LEU A 144 6.16 16.98 -16.86
C LEU A 144 6.80 18.37 -16.76
N ALA A 145 6.27 19.21 -15.88
CA ALA A 145 6.93 20.47 -15.54
C ALA A 145 8.23 20.20 -14.76
N SER A 146 9.24 21.04 -14.94
CA SER A 146 10.40 21.01 -14.03
C SER A 146 9.99 21.45 -12.62
N GLY A 147 10.51 20.79 -11.59
CA GLY A 147 10.27 21.15 -10.19
C GLY A 147 10.45 19.97 -9.23
N GLU A 148 10.09 20.18 -7.97
CA GLU A 148 10.10 19.12 -6.96
C GLU A 148 8.73 18.44 -6.87
N TYR A 149 8.72 17.13 -6.61
CA TYR A 149 7.53 16.30 -6.62
C TYR A 149 7.58 15.28 -5.47
N LEU A 150 6.40 14.85 -5.03
CA LEU A 150 6.25 13.61 -4.29
C LEU A 150 5.88 12.48 -5.25
N LEU A 151 6.62 11.38 -5.21
CA LEU A 151 6.27 10.12 -5.86
C LEU A 151 5.65 9.20 -4.82
N ARG A 152 4.38 8.85 -4.99
CA ARG A 152 3.67 7.90 -4.15
C ARG A 152 3.65 6.53 -4.83
N SER A 153 4.14 5.49 -4.17
CA SER A 153 3.97 4.09 -4.58
C SER A 153 3.00 3.44 -3.60
N GLU A 154 1.98 2.75 -4.11
CA GLU A 154 0.90 2.15 -3.33
C GLU A 154 0.67 0.71 -3.76
N MET A 155 0.54 -0.20 -2.78
CA MET A 155 -0.03 -1.52 -2.96
C MET A 155 -1.31 -1.64 -2.15
N LEU A 156 -2.40 -2.05 -2.79
CA LEU A 156 -3.68 -2.33 -2.14
C LEU A 156 -3.84 -3.83 -1.96
N ALA A 157 -3.82 -4.32 -0.73
CA ALA A 157 -4.10 -5.71 -0.42
C ALA A 157 -5.61 -5.96 -0.29
N LEU A 158 -6.12 -6.88 -1.11
CA LEU A 158 -7.55 -7.14 -1.28
C LEU A 158 -8.07 -8.34 -0.47
N HIS A 159 -7.23 -9.02 0.30
CA HIS A 159 -7.64 -10.19 1.08
C HIS A 159 -8.73 -9.85 2.13
N GLY A 160 -8.72 -8.65 2.69
CA GLY A 160 -9.76 -8.16 3.62
C GLY A 160 -10.95 -7.45 2.94
N ALA A 161 -10.92 -7.28 1.61
CA ALA A 161 -11.85 -6.42 0.88
C ALA A 161 -13.32 -6.87 0.92
N GLN A 162 -13.63 -8.05 1.47
CA GLN A 162 -15.01 -8.50 1.66
C GLN A 162 -15.80 -7.68 2.68
N THR A 163 -15.12 -6.84 3.45
CA THR A 163 -15.71 -5.96 4.47
C THR A 163 -15.45 -4.51 4.13
N LEU A 164 -16.42 -3.64 4.42
CA LEU A 164 -16.26 -2.21 4.21
C LEU A 164 -15.10 -1.70 5.08
N GLY A 165 -14.11 -1.04 4.47
CA GLY A 165 -12.88 -0.64 5.17
C GLY A 165 -11.87 -1.77 5.41
N GLY A 166 -12.11 -2.97 4.87
CA GLY A 166 -11.19 -4.10 4.98
C GLY A 166 -10.07 -4.15 3.94
N GLY A 167 -10.12 -3.30 2.91
CA GLY A 167 -9.00 -3.07 1.99
C GLY A 167 -7.82 -2.46 2.74
N GLN A 168 -6.63 -3.01 2.53
CA GLN A 168 -5.42 -2.60 3.24
C GLN A 168 -4.45 -1.89 2.31
N PHE A 169 -4.25 -0.60 2.54
CA PHE A 169 -3.37 0.23 1.73
C PHE A 169 -1.97 0.26 2.36
N TYR A 170 -0.97 -0.09 1.57
CA TYR A 170 0.45 0.09 1.88
C TYR A 170 1.01 1.12 0.92
N MET A 171 1.66 2.16 1.43
CA MET A 171 2.11 3.28 0.62
C MET A 171 3.32 3.95 1.26
N GLY A 172 4.12 4.61 0.42
CA GLY A 172 5.18 5.52 0.83
C GLY A 172 5.34 6.63 -0.20
N CYS A 173 5.96 7.73 0.21
CA CYS A 173 6.27 8.85 -0.68
C CYS A 173 7.77 9.09 -0.77
N ALA A 174 8.30 9.16 -1.99
CA ALA A 174 9.66 9.63 -2.24
C ALA A 174 9.68 11.09 -2.71
N GLN A 175 10.80 11.77 -2.49
CA GLN A 175 11.04 13.13 -2.96
C GLN A 175 11.85 13.12 -4.24
N LEU A 176 11.32 13.70 -5.31
CA LEU A 176 12.00 13.80 -6.60
C LEU A 176 12.20 15.26 -6.99
N LYS A 177 13.34 15.57 -7.60
CA LYS A 177 13.57 16.82 -8.35
C LYS A 177 13.61 16.47 -9.83
N ILE A 178 12.50 16.73 -10.51
CA ILE A 178 12.29 16.35 -11.90
C ILE A 178 12.69 17.51 -12.80
N THR A 179 13.55 17.25 -13.79
CA THR A 179 13.70 18.13 -14.96
C THR A 179 12.78 17.63 -16.07
N GLY A 180 11.86 18.48 -16.51
CA GLY A 180 10.94 18.17 -17.61
C GLY A 180 10.69 19.37 -18.52
N THR A 181 9.94 19.14 -19.60
CA THR A 181 9.71 20.10 -20.68
C THR A 181 8.31 20.71 -20.66
N GLY A 182 7.41 20.19 -19.83
CA GLY A 182 6.03 20.63 -19.72
C GLY A 182 5.82 21.88 -18.87
N SER A 183 4.54 22.26 -18.75
CA SER A 183 4.08 23.36 -17.90
C SER A 183 3.36 22.85 -16.65
N LYS A 184 3.41 23.61 -15.55
CA LYS A 184 2.71 23.27 -14.30
C LYS A 184 1.21 23.06 -14.58
N GLY A 185 0.64 21.95 -14.12
CA GLY A 185 -0.76 21.59 -14.37
C GLY A 185 -1.04 20.99 -15.75
N GLY A 186 -0.02 20.67 -16.55
CA GLY A 186 -0.17 20.09 -17.89
C GLY A 186 -0.48 18.59 -17.95
N CYS A 187 -0.83 17.96 -16.82
CA CYS A 187 -1.11 16.53 -16.71
C CYS A 187 -2.53 16.29 -16.18
N THR A 188 -3.30 15.44 -16.86
CA THR A 188 -4.70 15.13 -16.50
C THR A 188 -5.05 13.67 -16.77
N PRO A 189 -6.02 13.08 -16.05
CA PRO A 189 -6.78 13.67 -14.96
C PRO A 189 -5.98 13.78 -13.65
N THR A 190 -6.48 14.62 -12.73
CA THR A 190 -5.97 14.73 -11.37
C THR A 190 -6.98 14.19 -10.37
N ILE A 191 -6.49 13.76 -9.20
CA ILE A 191 -7.31 13.33 -8.06
C ILE A 191 -6.91 14.10 -6.80
N SER A 192 -7.76 13.99 -5.77
CA SER A 192 -7.47 14.46 -4.41
C SER A 192 -7.27 13.30 -3.46
N LEU A 193 -6.21 13.34 -2.65
CA LEU A 193 -5.97 12.36 -1.58
C LEU A 193 -5.81 13.11 -0.24
N PRO A 194 -6.64 12.80 0.78
CA PRO A 194 -7.86 12.01 0.71
C PRO A 194 -8.94 12.64 -0.19
N GLY A 195 -9.99 11.87 -0.50
CA GLY A 195 -11.19 12.33 -1.20
C GLY A 195 -11.56 11.50 -2.44
N ALA A 196 -10.58 11.09 -3.24
CA ALA A 196 -10.82 10.31 -4.46
C ALA A 196 -11.20 8.85 -4.18
N TYR A 197 -10.75 8.31 -3.05
CA TYR A 197 -11.09 6.95 -2.62
C TYR A 197 -12.29 6.99 -1.69
N LYS A 198 -13.20 6.04 -1.87
CA LYS A 198 -14.29 5.75 -0.94
C LYS A 198 -14.17 4.31 -0.49
N ALA A 199 -14.40 4.06 0.80
CA ALA A 199 -14.37 2.70 1.33
C ALA A 199 -15.35 1.77 0.62
N SER A 200 -16.42 2.32 0.04
CA SER A 200 -17.45 1.61 -0.72
C SER A 200 -17.15 1.45 -2.22
N ASP A 201 -16.04 1.98 -2.74
CA ASP A 201 -15.72 1.84 -4.16
C ASP A 201 -15.58 0.34 -4.51
N PRO A 202 -16.11 -0.12 -5.65
CA PRO A 202 -16.17 -1.54 -6.00
C PRO A 202 -14.81 -2.16 -6.28
N ASN A 203 -13.73 -1.36 -6.33
CA ASN A 203 -12.34 -1.81 -6.41
C ASN A 203 -11.59 -1.68 -5.08
N ILE A 204 -12.27 -1.29 -4.00
CA ILE A 204 -11.75 -1.25 -2.62
C ILE A 204 -12.54 -2.22 -1.73
N PHE A 205 -13.87 -2.21 -1.86
CA PHE A 205 -14.80 -3.14 -1.23
C PHE A 205 -15.33 -4.14 -2.25
N ILE A 206 -14.90 -5.39 -2.11
CA ILE A 206 -15.19 -6.51 -3.00
C ILE A 206 -15.75 -7.66 -2.16
N PRO A 207 -17.07 -7.70 -1.90
CA PRO A 207 -17.71 -8.73 -1.07
C PRO A 207 -17.38 -10.17 -1.49
N ASN A 208 -17.18 -10.35 -2.79
CA ASN A 208 -17.01 -11.63 -3.44
C ASN A 208 -15.55 -11.89 -3.91
N VAL A 209 -14.56 -11.20 -3.33
CA VAL A 209 -13.14 -11.24 -3.77
C VAL A 209 -12.57 -12.66 -3.92
N TYR A 210 -13.06 -13.62 -3.13
CA TYR A 210 -12.63 -15.02 -3.18
C TYR A 210 -13.53 -15.94 -4.02
N ASN A 211 -14.76 -15.53 -4.33
CA ASN A 211 -15.78 -16.40 -4.91
C ASN A 211 -16.60 -15.66 -5.97
N GLY A 212 -16.29 -15.86 -7.25
CA GLY A 212 -17.04 -15.26 -8.36
C GLY A 212 -16.63 -13.83 -8.70
N PHE A 213 -15.57 -13.29 -8.09
CA PHE A 213 -14.92 -12.07 -8.54
C PHE A 213 -14.03 -12.36 -9.75
N ASP A 214 -14.21 -11.59 -10.82
CA ASP A 214 -13.40 -11.68 -12.04
C ASP A 214 -12.24 -10.69 -11.97
N ALA A 215 -11.10 -11.15 -11.45
CA ALA A 215 -9.91 -10.33 -11.30
C ALA A 215 -9.38 -9.75 -12.62
N SER A 216 -9.69 -10.35 -13.78
CA SER A 216 -9.24 -9.85 -15.09
C SER A 216 -9.87 -8.53 -15.50
N LYS A 217 -10.96 -8.13 -14.83
CA LYS A 217 -11.66 -6.85 -15.06
C LYS A 217 -11.40 -5.82 -13.97
N TYR A 218 -10.53 -6.14 -13.02
CA TYR A 218 -10.19 -5.22 -11.95
C TYR A 218 -9.42 -4.01 -12.51
N THR A 219 -9.67 -2.83 -11.93
CA THR A 219 -8.87 -1.63 -12.14
C THR A 219 -8.64 -0.96 -10.79
N ALA A 220 -7.39 -0.64 -10.47
CA ALA A 220 -7.06 -0.01 -9.20
C ALA A 220 -7.77 1.36 -9.01
N PRO A 221 -8.03 1.77 -7.76
CA PRO A 221 -8.67 3.05 -7.47
C PRO A 221 -7.81 4.24 -7.97
N GLY A 222 -8.43 5.41 -8.10
CA GLY A 222 -7.73 6.64 -8.53
C GLY A 222 -7.81 6.98 -10.02
N GLY A 223 -8.74 6.35 -10.77
CA GLY A 223 -9.01 6.70 -12.17
C GLY A 223 -7.94 6.24 -13.16
N PRO A 224 -7.97 6.69 -14.42
CA PRO A 224 -6.99 6.29 -15.43
C PRO A 224 -5.62 6.94 -15.20
N VAL A 225 -4.58 6.34 -15.79
CA VAL A 225 -3.25 6.95 -15.88
C VAL A 225 -3.33 8.29 -16.62
N ALA A 226 -2.68 9.32 -16.07
CA ALA A 226 -2.68 10.66 -16.61
C ALA A 226 -1.79 10.80 -17.86
N VAL A 227 -2.20 11.71 -18.74
CA VAL A 227 -1.43 12.14 -19.91
C VAL A 227 -0.88 13.54 -19.64
N CYS A 228 0.41 13.71 -19.92
CA CYS A 228 1.16 14.95 -19.71
C CYS A 228 1.55 15.61 -21.04
N GLY A 229 1.90 16.90 -21.00
CA GLY A 229 2.34 17.66 -22.18
C GLY A 229 1.21 18.20 -23.06
N GLY A 230 -0.05 18.05 -22.65
CA GLY A 230 -1.16 18.76 -23.27
C GLY A 230 -1.08 20.26 -22.97
N ALA A 231 -1.39 21.11 -23.96
CA ALA A 231 -1.63 22.53 -23.70
C ALA A 231 -2.71 22.62 -22.62
N GLY A 232 -2.34 23.16 -21.44
CA GLY A 232 -3.11 23.07 -20.20
C GLY A 232 -4.61 23.11 -20.44
N GLY A 233 -5.26 21.95 -20.33
CA GLY A 233 -6.70 21.86 -20.41
C GLY A 233 -7.24 22.63 -19.22
N ALA A 234 -7.83 23.80 -19.49
CA ALA A 234 -8.68 24.46 -18.52
C ALA A 234 -9.62 23.41 -17.94
N ALA A 235 -9.72 23.35 -16.61
CA ALA A 235 -10.70 22.52 -15.93
C ALA A 235 -12.05 22.69 -16.65
N PRO A 236 -12.78 21.60 -16.96
CA PRO A 236 -14.17 21.75 -17.38
C PRO A 236 -14.84 22.57 -16.28
N SER A 237 -15.25 23.78 -16.63
CA SER A 237 -16.19 24.53 -15.80
C SER A 237 -17.42 23.65 -15.71
N VAL A 238 -17.64 23.08 -14.52
CA VAL A 238 -18.96 22.56 -14.18
C VAL A 238 -19.92 23.72 -14.44
N PRO A 239 -20.97 23.56 -15.28
CA PRO A 239 -21.98 24.59 -15.40
C PRO A 239 -22.56 24.77 -14.00
N SER A 240 -22.25 25.91 -13.38
CA SER A 240 -22.99 26.37 -12.20
C SER A 240 -24.45 26.40 -12.62
N ALA A 241 -25.28 25.62 -11.94
CA ALA A 241 -26.72 25.64 -12.15
C ALA A 241 -27.19 27.09 -12.02
N SER A 242 -27.61 27.66 -13.15
CA SER A 242 -28.23 28.97 -13.23
C SER A 242 -29.34 29.03 -12.19
N ALA A 243 -29.21 29.95 -11.23
CA ALA A 243 -30.29 30.28 -10.32
C ALA A 243 -31.54 30.58 -11.15
N ALA A 244 -32.63 29.86 -10.86
CA ALA A 244 -33.92 30.13 -11.46
C ALA A 244 -34.34 31.58 -11.12
N PRO A 245 -34.87 32.35 -12.09
CA PRO A 245 -35.28 33.72 -11.85
C PRO A 245 -36.51 33.75 -10.93
N ALA A 246 -36.49 34.69 -9.98
CA ALA A 246 -37.62 35.00 -9.13
C ALA A 246 -38.86 35.38 -9.98
N PRO A 247 -40.06 34.84 -9.71
CA PRO A 247 -41.27 35.32 -10.35
C PRO A 247 -41.64 36.71 -9.82
N GLY A 248 -41.78 37.66 -10.74
CA GLY A 248 -42.24 39.02 -10.48
C GLY A 248 -43.71 39.08 -10.07
N ASN A 249 -43.97 40.05 -9.20
CA ASN A 249 -45.26 40.47 -8.67
C ASN A 249 -46.38 40.54 -9.73
N SER A 250 -47.53 39.94 -9.43
CA SER A 250 -48.83 40.38 -9.95
C SER A 250 -49.87 40.35 -8.84
N THR A 251 -50.44 41.52 -8.61
CA THR A 251 -51.48 41.88 -7.64
C THR A 251 -52.83 41.27 -8.01
N VAL A 252 -53.60 40.78 -7.01
CA VAL A 252 -55.04 41.03 -6.72
C VAL A 252 -55.41 40.17 -5.47
N PRO A 253 -56.28 40.65 -4.55
CA PRO A 253 -56.33 40.21 -3.15
C PRO A 253 -57.39 39.11 -2.92
N ILE A 254 -57.30 38.36 -1.82
CA ILE A 254 -58.45 37.89 -1.00
C ILE A 254 -57.95 37.19 0.29
N GLU A 255 -58.43 37.77 1.39
CA GLU A 255 -58.77 37.26 2.73
C GLU A 255 -57.84 36.36 3.56
N THR A 256 -57.55 36.91 4.75
CA THR A 256 -57.01 36.30 5.96
C THR A 256 -58.00 35.29 6.57
N PRO A 257 -57.49 34.31 7.34
CA PRO A 257 -57.70 34.45 8.78
C PRO A 257 -56.45 34.20 9.62
N ALA A 258 -56.46 34.88 10.78
CA ALA A 258 -55.59 34.76 11.95
C ALA A 258 -55.40 33.29 12.36
N SER A 259 -54.32 32.84 13.01
CA SER A 259 -53.72 33.22 14.30
C SER A 259 -52.74 32.04 14.57
N SER A 260 -51.64 32.04 15.31
CA SER A 260 -51.26 32.73 16.54
C SER A 260 -49.74 32.58 16.69
N ILE A 261 -49.12 33.61 17.23
CA ILE A 261 -47.71 33.68 17.59
C ILE A 261 -47.55 33.04 18.97
N VAL A 262 -46.64 32.07 19.13
CA VAL A 262 -46.10 31.71 20.44
C VAL A 262 -44.59 31.50 20.30
N ALA A 263 -43.84 32.27 21.11
CA ALA A 263 -42.39 32.27 21.20
C ALA A 263 -41.83 30.94 21.76
N PRO A 264 -40.58 30.57 21.46
CA PRO A 264 -39.94 29.43 22.11
C PRO A 264 -39.52 29.79 23.54
N ILE A 265 -40.07 29.05 24.50
CA ILE A 265 -39.67 29.07 25.91
C ILE A 265 -38.39 28.25 26.06
N SER A 266 -37.35 28.90 26.55
CA SER A 266 -36.12 28.30 27.07
C SER A 266 -36.46 27.41 28.26
N THR A 267 -36.08 26.13 28.23
CA THR A 267 -36.11 25.27 29.40
C THR A 267 -34.79 24.54 29.52
N ALA A 268 -34.17 24.72 30.68
CA ALA A 268 -32.84 24.26 31.05
C ALA A 268 -32.74 22.72 31.13
N ALA A 269 -31.53 22.24 30.86
CA ALA A 269 -31.09 20.87 31.00
C ALA A 269 -31.10 20.40 32.46
N PRO A 270 -31.42 19.11 32.75
CA PRO A 270 -31.11 18.53 34.04
C PRO A 270 -29.67 18.02 34.06
N THR A 271 -28.97 18.44 35.11
CA THR A 271 -27.69 17.93 35.58
C THR A 271 -27.86 16.48 36.03
N GLU A 272 -27.06 15.56 35.48
CA GLU A 272 -26.96 14.18 35.99
C GLU A 272 -25.54 13.93 36.52
N ALA A 273 -25.51 13.29 37.68
CA ALA A 273 -24.39 13.20 38.60
C ALA A 273 -23.37 12.12 38.21
N ALA A 274 -22.11 12.39 38.55
CA ALA A 274 -21.00 11.45 38.51
C ALA A 274 -21.18 10.33 39.57
N PRO A 275 -20.76 9.09 39.29
CA PRO A 275 -20.43 8.13 40.33
C PRO A 275 -18.94 8.16 40.66
N ALA A 276 -18.68 8.05 41.96
CA ALA A 276 -17.40 8.13 42.63
C ALA A 276 -16.51 6.88 42.44
N GLU A 277 -15.22 7.12 42.63
CA GLU A 277 -14.15 6.15 42.82
C GLU A 277 -14.43 5.19 43.99
N SER A 278 -14.00 3.94 43.84
CA SER A 278 -13.84 2.98 44.93
C SER A 278 -12.53 2.22 44.73
N GLU A 279 -11.52 2.62 45.48
CA GLU A 279 -10.28 1.87 45.67
C GLU A 279 -10.52 0.61 46.53
N ALA A 280 -9.80 -0.47 46.22
CA ALA A 280 -9.60 -1.61 47.11
C ALA A 280 -8.17 -2.17 46.90
N PRO A 281 -7.57 -2.82 47.92
CA PRO A 281 -6.17 -2.60 48.28
C PRO A 281 -5.20 -3.61 47.65
N VAL A 282 -3.97 -3.14 47.43
CA VAL A 282 -2.80 -3.97 47.14
C VAL A 282 -2.15 -4.43 48.44
N GLU A 283 -2.16 -5.75 48.68
CA GLU A 283 -1.37 -6.36 49.74
C GLU A 283 0.10 -6.50 49.34
N SER A 284 0.94 -6.16 50.32
CA SER A 284 2.38 -6.14 50.29
C SER A 284 2.94 -7.53 50.63
N SER A 285 4.01 -7.93 49.96
CA SER A 285 4.90 -9.00 50.44
C SER A 285 6.34 -8.64 50.11
N SER A 286 7.12 -8.55 51.18
CA SER A 286 8.48 -8.06 51.27
C SER A 286 9.54 -9.12 50.99
N VAL A 287 10.58 -8.69 50.26
CA VAL A 287 12.02 -8.95 50.45
C VAL A 287 12.56 -10.37 50.27
N ILE A 288 13.41 -10.53 49.23
CA ILE A 288 14.76 -11.11 49.40
C ILE A 288 15.78 -10.26 48.61
N VAL A 289 16.75 -9.71 49.34
CA VAL A 289 17.89 -8.94 48.84
C VAL A 289 18.94 -9.88 48.27
N ALA A 290 19.37 -9.67 47.02
CA ALA A 290 20.66 -10.15 46.51
C ALA A 290 21.47 -8.95 46.02
N LYS A 291 22.65 -8.82 46.59
CA LYS A 291 23.61 -7.72 46.49
C LYS A 291 24.57 -8.03 45.33
N THR A 292 24.69 -7.16 44.33
CA THR A 292 25.86 -7.16 43.43
C THR A 292 26.19 -5.75 42.95
N SER A 293 27.48 -5.44 43.06
CA SER A 293 28.12 -4.14 42.88
C SER A 293 28.02 -3.56 41.47
N SER A 294 27.92 -2.25 41.42
CA SER A 294 28.18 -1.40 40.26
C SER A 294 29.66 -1.46 39.84
N VAL A 295 29.90 -1.76 38.56
CA VAL A 295 31.16 -1.41 37.88
C VAL A 295 30.79 -0.59 36.65
N ALA A 296 31.31 0.63 36.59
CA ALA A 296 31.18 1.54 35.47
C ALA A 296 31.90 0.98 34.24
N SER A 297 31.20 0.92 33.10
CA SER A 297 31.81 0.59 31.80
C SER A 297 32.27 1.87 31.13
N VAL A 298 33.60 1.99 31.00
CA VAL A 298 34.29 3.06 30.29
C VAL A 298 34.41 2.64 28.82
N LEU A 299 33.98 3.52 27.91
CA LEU A 299 34.16 3.36 26.46
C LEU A 299 35.66 3.29 26.08
N PRO A 300 36.10 2.36 25.21
CA PRO A 300 37.42 2.45 24.62
C PRO A 300 37.42 3.46 23.46
N THR A 301 38.34 4.43 23.56
CA THR A 301 38.74 5.32 22.48
C THR A 301 39.65 4.54 21.53
N LEU A 302 39.31 4.47 20.23
CA LEU A 302 40.16 3.87 19.20
C LEU A 302 41.28 4.85 18.83
N ALA A 303 42.52 4.41 19.02
CA ALA A 303 43.74 5.07 18.55
C ALA A 303 43.96 4.82 17.03
N PRO A 304 44.67 5.71 16.32
CA PRO A 304 44.85 5.63 14.87
C PRO A 304 45.80 4.50 14.41
N TYR A 305 45.49 3.93 13.25
CA TYR A 305 46.24 2.86 12.57
C TYR A 305 47.64 3.31 12.11
N PRO A 306 48.67 2.45 12.19
CA PRO A 306 49.98 2.72 11.59
C PRO A 306 49.98 2.45 10.08
N THR A 307 50.56 3.38 9.32
CA THR A 307 50.86 3.24 7.89
C THR A 307 52.13 2.40 7.72
N ASN A 308 51.99 1.19 7.16
CA ASN A 308 53.13 0.44 6.63
C ASN A 308 53.14 0.53 5.11
N ASN A 309 54.19 1.20 4.60
CA ASN A 309 54.50 1.33 3.19
C ASN A 309 55.26 0.07 2.76
N ALA A 310 54.59 -0.82 2.02
CA ALA A 310 55.23 -1.99 1.41
C ALA A 310 54.83 -2.08 -0.07
N THR A 311 55.81 -1.83 -0.93
CA THR A 311 55.72 -1.88 -2.38
C THR A 311 55.64 -3.35 -2.85
N VAL A 312 54.57 -3.72 -3.55
CA VAL A 312 54.42 -5.04 -4.19
C VAL A 312 54.55 -4.88 -5.71
N PRO A 313 55.35 -5.72 -6.41
CA PRO A 313 55.55 -5.59 -7.85
C PRO A 313 54.35 -6.09 -8.67
N VAL A 314 54.00 -5.33 -9.70
CA VAL A 314 52.95 -5.62 -10.68
C VAL A 314 53.44 -6.68 -11.68
N THR A 315 52.75 -7.81 -11.77
CA THR A 315 52.88 -8.77 -12.89
C THR A 315 51.64 -8.72 -13.78
N LYS A 316 51.87 -8.86 -15.10
CA LYS A 316 50.90 -8.69 -16.20
C LYS A 316 49.74 -9.71 -16.15
N PRO A 317 48.54 -9.37 -16.65
CA PRO A 317 47.41 -10.29 -16.66
C PRO A 317 47.57 -11.35 -17.75
N VAL A 318 47.36 -12.62 -17.37
CA VAL A 318 47.20 -13.77 -18.28
C VAL A 318 45.74 -13.89 -18.69
N ARG A 319 45.49 -14.08 -19.98
CA ARG A 319 44.17 -14.18 -20.61
C ARG A 319 43.55 -15.55 -20.34
N THR A 320 42.42 -15.60 -19.64
CA THR A 320 41.65 -16.84 -19.42
C THR A 320 40.49 -16.91 -20.41
N THR A 321 40.48 -17.92 -21.28
CA THR A 321 39.36 -18.26 -22.16
C THR A 321 38.42 -19.22 -21.45
N LEU A 322 37.20 -18.77 -21.11
CA LEU A 322 36.15 -19.63 -20.59
C LEU A 322 35.24 -20.07 -21.76
N ALA A 323 35.19 -21.37 -22.03
CA ALA A 323 34.34 -21.96 -23.05
C ALA A 323 32.89 -22.11 -22.55
N THR A 324 31.95 -21.50 -23.26
CA THR A 324 30.50 -21.66 -23.05
C THR A 324 30.02 -23.02 -23.57
N HIS A 325 29.45 -23.85 -22.71
CA HIS A 325 28.66 -25.03 -23.10
C HIS A 325 27.17 -24.65 -23.13
N VAL A 326 26.60 -24.60 -24.34
CA VAL A 326 25.16 -24.43 -24.58
C VAL A 326 24.49 -25.81 -24.53
N ARG A 327 23.53 -26.01 -23.62
CA ARG A 327 22.63 -27.17 -23.65
C ARG A 327 21.43 -26.88 -24.54
N PRO A 328 20.99 -27.82 -25.41
CA PRO A 328 19.81 -27.63 -26.24
C PRO A 328 18.50 -27.72 -25.45
N ARG A 329 17.55 -26.89 -25.87
CA ARG A 329 16.17 -26.74 -25.39
C ARG A 329 15.32 -27.97 -25.79
N PRO A 330 14.49 -28.56 -24.91
CA PRO A 330 13.55 -29.59 -25.33
C PRO A 330 12.36 -28.95 -26.05
N THR A 331 12.07 -29.46 -27.24
CA THR A 331 10.83 -29.26 -27.99
C THR A 331 9.70 -30.02 -27.31
N TYR A 332 8.68 -29.31 -26.82
CA TYR A 332 7.42 -29.92 -26.37
C TYR A 332 6.38 -29.79 -27.49
N VAL A 333 5.96 -30.94 -28.01
CA VAL A 333 4.91 -31.06 -29.03
C VAL A 333 3.56 -31.05 -28.32
N GLY A 334 2.64 -30.22 -28.83
CA GLY A 334 1.31 -30.02 -28.27
C GLY A 334 0.44 -31.27 -28.29
N GLY A 335 -0.19 -31.54 -27.15
CA GLY A 335 -1.33 -32.46 -27.02
C GLY A 335 -2.60 -31.67 -26.77
N ALA A 336 -3.56 -31.79 -27.68
CA ALA A 336 -4.92 -31.28 -27.51
C ALA A 336 -5.63 -32.06 -26.40
N VAL A 337 -6.34 -31.35 -25.52
CA VAL A 337 -7.28 -31.97 -24.56
C VAL A 337 -8.63 -31.28 -24.72
N THR A 338 -9.62 -32.13 -24.96
CA THR A 338 -11.04 -31.85 -25.19
C THR A 338 -11.71 -31.23 -23.97
N SER A 339 -12.66 -30.32 -24.23
CA SER A 339 -13.56 -29.71 -23.25
C SER A 339 -14.54 -30.74 -22.68
N GLU A 340 -14.60 -30.83 -21.36
CA GLU A 340 -15.71 -31.48 -20.66
C GLU A 340 -16.30 -30.48 -19.65
N GLY A 341 -17.61 -30.29 -19.73
CA GLY A 341 -18.36 -29.25 -19.01
C GLY A 341 -18.34 -29.44 -17.49
N ALA A 342 -18.17 -28.33 -16.78
CA ALA A 342 -18.23 -28.31 -15.32
C ALA A 342 -19.67 -28.50 -14.83
N ALA A 343 -19.96 -29.70 -14.33
CA ALA A 343 -21.07 -29.97 -13.44
C ALA A 343 -20.84 -29.31 -12.07
N THR A 344 -21.91 -28.77 -11.50
CA THR A 344 -21.99 -28.22 -10.14
C THR A 344 -21.60 -29.24 -9.07
N PRO A 345 -20.70 -28.94 -8.10
CA PRO A 345 -20.56 -29.77 -6.92
C PRO A 345 -21.20 -29.10 -5.71
N THR A 346 -22.39 -29.58 -5.38
CA THR A 346 -22.88 -29.68 -4.01
C THR A 346 -21.89 -30.51 -3.15
N GLY A 347 -21.40 -29.93 -2.06
CA GLY A 347 -20.76 -30.63 -0.93
C GLY A 347 -19.48 -31.39 -1.25
N GLY A 348 -18.31 -30.73 -1.17
CA GLY A 348 -17.01 -31.36 -1.41
C GLY A 348 -16.09 -31.34 -0.19
N SER A 349 -15.81 -32.52 0.36
CA SER A 349 -14.84 -32.85 1.40
C SER A 349 -13.38 -32.66 0.94
N GLY A 350 -13.01 -31.45 0.48
CA GLY A 350 -11.65 -31.09 0.09
C GLY A 350 -10.99 -30.18 1.13
N ALA A 351 -9.69 -30.35 1.36
CA ALA A 351 -8.95 -29.48 2.27
C ALA A 351 -8.85 -28.05 1.70
N VAL A 352 -9.18 -27.04 2.51
CA VAL A 352 -9.17 -25.62 2.16
C VAL A 352 -7.73 -25.15 1.96
N LYS A 353 -7.43 -24.53 0.81
CA LYS A 353 -6.09 -24.03 0.46
C LYS A 353 -5.59 -23.00 1.49
N LEU A 354 -4.27 -22.88 1.62
CA LEU A 354 -3.63 -21.84 2.43
C LEU A 354 -4.16 -20.46 2.00
N TYR A 355 -4.54 -19.63 2.97
CA TYR A 355 -5.20 -18.32 2.86
C TYR A 355 -6.67 -18.29 2.43
N TYR A 356 -7.36 -19.44 2.37
CA TYR A 356 -8.78 -19.49 2.05
C TYR A 356 -9.65 -19.66 3.31
N GLN A 357 -10.92 -19.27 3.21
CA GLN A 357 -11.88 -19.35 4.32
C GLN A 357 -12.15 -20.81 4.69
N CYS A 358 -12.02 -21.10 5.98
CA CYS A 358 -12.24 -22.42 6.58
C CYS A 358 -13.26 -22.37 7.73
N GLY A 359 -13.88 -21.22 7.99
CA GLY A 359 -14.84 -21.09 9.08
C GLY A 359 -15.43 -19.69 9.19
N GLY A 360 -16.22 -19.50 10.25
CA GLY A 360 -16.97 -18.28 10.52
C GLY A 360 -18.47 -18.54 10.63
N ASN A 361 -19.20 -17.65 11.29
CA ASN A 361 -20.66 -17.72 11.37
C ASN A 361 -21.28 -17.83 9.97
N ASN A 362 -22.20 -18.80 9.81
CA ASN A 362 -22.87 -19.16 8.55
C ASN A 362 -21.99 -19.77 7.45
N TRP A 363 -20.71 -20.10 7.72
CA TRP A 363 -19.88 -20.83 6.78
C TRP A 363 -20.39 -22.26 6.58
N LYS A 364 -20.65 -22.65 5.33
CA LYS A 364 -21.11 -23.99 4.93
C LYS A 364 -20.08 -24.78 4.12
N GLY A 365 -18.89 -24.20 3.90
CA GLY A 365 -17.81 -24.82 3.14
C GLY A 365 -16.95 -25.75 4.00
N ALA A 366 -15.86 -26.25 3.42
CA ALA A 366 -14.91 -27.10 4.12
C ALA A 366 -14.26 -26.34 5.30
N THR A 367 -14.00 -27.05 6.40
CA THR A 367 -13.40 -26.48 7.63
C THR A 367 -11.98 -26.95 7.90
N THR A 368 -11.53 -27.94 7.15
CA THR A 368 -10.20 -28.52 7.30
C THR A 368 -9.25 -27.90 6.29
N CYS A 369 -8.15 -27.31 6.75
CA CYS A 369 -7.12 -26.72 5.90
C CYS A 369 -6.22 -27.78 5.27
N VAL A 370 -5.56 -27.42 4.16
CA VAL A 370 -4.48 -28.22 3.56
C VAL A 370 -3.39 -28.50 4.58
N THR A 371 -2.69 -29.63 4.42
CA THR A 371 -1.59 -30.05 5.28
C THR A 371 -0.58 -28.92 5.47
N GLY A 372 -0.29 -28.57 6.73
CA GLY A 372 0.63 -27.49 7.09
C GLY A 372 -0.04 -26.17 7.48
N ALA A 373 -1.34 -26.00 7.19
CA ALA A 373 -2.11 -24.82 7.56
C ALA A 373 -3.13 -25.14 8.66
N LYS A 374 -3.46 -24.15 9.50
CA LYS A 374 -4.48 -24.24 10.56
C LYS A 374 -5.62 -23.27 10.26
N CYS A 375 -6.85 -23.68 10.58
CA CYS A 375 -7.98 -22.78 10.48
C CYS A 375 -7.95 -21.79 11.66
N VAL A 376 -7.51 -20.56 11.40
CA VAL A 376 -7.36 -19.50 12.40
C VAL A 376 -8.55 -18.54 12.30
N LYS A 377 -9.25 -18.33 13.42
CA LYS A 377 -10.35 -17.36 13.52
C LYS A 377 -9.80 -15.95 13.38
N GLN A 378 -10.26 -15.19 12.39
CA GLN A 378 -9.91 -13.78 12.22
C GLN A 378 -10.97 -12.88 12.86
N ASN A 379 -12.24 -13.22 12.67
CA ASN A 379 -13.37 -12.58 13.35
C ASN A 379 -14.54 -13.58 13.50
N GLU A 380 -15.69 -13.12 13.97
CA GLU A 380 -16.85 -13.99 14.21
C GLU A 380 -17.41 -14.64 12.92
N PHE A 381 -17.30 -13.96 11.78
CA PHE A 381 -17.87 -14.41 10.51
C PHE A 381 -16.82 -15.03 9.56
N TYR A 382 -15.55 -15.02 9.94
CA TYR A 382 -14.45 -15.43 9.06
C TYR A 382 -13.28 -16.08 9.81
N SER A 383 -12.96 -17.31 9.43
CA SER A 383 -11.73 -18.02 9.79
C SER A 383 -10.98 -18.41 8.52
N GLN A 384 -9.65 -18.35 8.54
CA GLN A 384 -8.79 -18.55 7.37
C GLN A 384 -7.73 -19.60 7.64
N CYS A 385 -7.37 -20.38 6.62
CA CYS A 385 -6.21 -21.27 6.68
C CYS A 385 -4.89 -20.49 6.69
N LEU A 386 -4.12 -20.57 7.77
CA LEU A 386 -2.80 -19.93 7.92
C LEU A 386 -1.70 -20.93 8.29
#